data_AF-A0A968EBB9-F1
#
_entry.id   AF-A0A968EBB9-F1
#
_cell.length_a   1.000
_cell.length_b   1.000
_cell.length_c   1.000
_cell.angle_alpha   90.00
_cell.angle_beta   90.00
_cell.angle_gamma   90.00
#
_symmetry.space_group_name_H-M   'P 1'
#
loop_
_entity.id
_entity.type
_entity.pdbx_description
1 polymer ?
#
loop_
_entity_poly.entity_id
_entity_poly.type
_entity_poly.pdbx_seq_one_letter_code
_entity_poly.pdbx_strand_id
1 'polypeptide(L)'
;PISAYRSTQKSDPALADKVYLWKTPAGPVTRLTGASPNSYGIWKFAENKEGAKAFLRHYAANWVEGFKASTGYNHPCFTRMVDRPMPILSNDPSSHPSDKLSVLQTGVEWHATFGYPGPGTTAADEVVNNYIIPDMMANAATDKMSPKEAVEWAEKEIKAIYRKWAL
;
A
#
# COMPACT_ATOMS: atom_id res chain seq x y z
N PRO A 1 -7.61 -0.01 -2.16
CA PRO A 1 -8.90 -0.71 -2.37
C PRO A 1 -10.01 -0.31 -1.40
N ILE A 2 -9.78 -0.31 -0.07
CA ILE A 2 -10.85 -0.01 0.90
C ILE A 2 -11.31 1.46 0.90
N SER A 3 -10.46 2.43 0.52
CA SER A 3 -10.87 3.85 0.42
C SER A 3 -12.03 4.07 -0.54
N ALA A 4 -11.96 3.50 -1.75
CA ALA A 4 -13.04 3.61 -2.72
C ALA A 4 -14.35 3.06 -2.14
N TYR A 5 -14.28 1.87 -1.53
CA TYR A 5 -15.42 1.27 -0.85
C TYR A 5 -15.99 2.17 0.27
N ARG A 6 -15.14 2.71 1.16
CA ARG A 6 -15.56 3.65 2.22
C ARG A 6 -16.21 4.92 1.68
N SER A 7 -15.68 5.46 0.58
CA SER A 7 -16.28 6.61 -0.09
C SER A 7 -17.64 6.25 -0.66
N THR A 8 -17.76 5.10 -1.33
CA THR A 8 -19.05 4.60 -1.87
C THR A 8 -20.07 4.36 -0.75
N GLN A 9 -19.69 3.80 0.39
CA GLN A 9 -20.61 3.65 1.54
C GLN A 9 -21.23 4.97 1.99
N LYS A 10 -20.50 6.09 1.84
CA LYS A 10 -21.00 7.43 2.18
C LYS A 10 -21.85 8.04 1.06
N SER A 11 -21.44 7.88 -0.19
CA SER A 11 -22.06 8.55 -1.34
C SER A 11 -23.22 7.78 -1.96
N ASP A 12 -23.15 6.45 -1.96
CA ASP A 12 -24.13 5.55 -2.56
C ASP A 12 -24.14 4.19 -1.81
N PRO A 13 -24.88 4.09 -0.69
CA PRO A 13 -24.96 2.87 0.10
C PRO A 13 -25.50 1.67 -0.68
N ALA A 14 -26.46 1.91 -1.59
CA ALA A 14 -27.05 0.84 -2.40
C ALA A 14 -26.04 0.24 -3.39
N LEU A 15 -25.12 1.06 -3.93
CA LEU A 15 -23.99 0.57 -4.69
C LEU A 15 -22.96 -0.13 -3.80
N ALA A 16 -22.66 0.42 -2.62
CA ALA A 16 -21.70 -0.19 -1.69
C ALA A 16 -22.12 -1.63 -1.32
N ASP A 17 -23.41 -1.90 -1.16
CA ASP A 17 -23.92 -3.24 -0.89
C ASP A 17 -23.62 -4.23 -2.02
N LYS A 18 -23.54 -3.75 -3.25
CA LYS A 18 -23.25 -4.53 -4.45
C LYS A 18 -21.75 -4.63 -4.77
N VAL A 19 -20.91 -3.85 -4.08
CA VAL A 19 -19.44 -3.90 -4.22
C VAL A 19 -18.87 -4.93 -3.24
N TYR A 20 -17.99 -5.78 -3.75
CA TYR A 20 -17.25 -6.77 -2.97
C TYR A 20 -15.76 -6.53 -3.10
N LEU A 21 -15.02 -6.90 -2.05
CA LEU A 21 -13.56 -6.87 -2.06
C LEU A 21 -13.05 -8.27 -2.35
N TRP A 22 -11.97 -8.34 -3.12
CA TRP A 22 -11.29 -9.59 -3.44
C TRP A 22 -9.79 -9.41 -3.39
N LYS A 23 -9.06 -10.54 -3.34
CA LYS A 23 -7.60 -10.52 -3.52
C LYS A 23 -7.29 -10.07 -4.95
N THR A 24 -6.16 -9.38 -5.14
CA THR A 24 -5.66 -9.06 -6.50
C THR A 24 -5.61 -10.33 -7.36
N PRO A 25 -5.89 -10.28 -8.68
CA PRO A 25 -5.77 -11.44 -9.56
C PRO A 25 -4.40 -12.13 -9.42
N ALA A 26 -4.40 -13.47 -9.52
CA ALA A 26 -3.14 -14.22 -9.51
C ALA A 26 -2.42 -14.07 -10.84
N GLY A 27 -1.11 -13.84 -10.78
CA GLY A 27 -0.21 -14.06 -11.91
C GLY A 27 0.20 -15.54 -11.99
N PRO A 28 0.98 -15.91 -13.02
CA PRO A 28 1.40 -17.30 -13.24
C PRO A 28 2.32 -17.87 -12.16
N VAL A 29 3.01 -17.01 -11.39
CA VAL A 29 3.97 -17.42 -10.35
C VAL A 29 3.51 -17.00 -8.95
N THR A 30 2.95 -15.80 -8.82
CA THR A 30 2.56 -15.24 -7.52
C THR A 30 1.36 -14.32 -7.64
N ARG A 31 0.72 -14.02 -6.51
CA ARG A 31 -0.40 -13.09 -6.37
C ARG A 31 0.04 -11.93 -5.49
N LEU A 32 0.47 -10.83 -6.11
CA LEU A 32 1.00 -9.67 -5.41
C LEU A 32 0.31 -8.38 -5.85
N THR A 33 0.20 -7.44 -4.92
CA THR A 33 -0.14 -6.05 -5.19
C THR A 33 0.84 -5.12 -4.48
N GLY A 34 1.06 -3.93 -5.03
CA GLY A 34 1.89 -2.91 -4.39
C GLY A 34 1.20 -2.31 -3.17
N ALA A 35 1.93 -2.23 -2.05
CA ALA A 35 1.56 -1.50 -0.85
C ALA A 35 2.56 -0.39 -0.56
N SER A 36 2.05 0.83 -0.39
CA SER A 36 2.84 1.98 0.05
C SER A 36 2.89 2.01 1.58
N PRO A 37 4.07 1.82 2.20
CA PRO A 37 4.20 1.92 3.64
C PRO A 37 4.14 3.38 4.07
N ASN A 38 3.59 3.63 5.26
CA ASN A 38 3.75 4.92 5.92
C ASN A 38 5.03 4.89 6.76
N SER A 39 5.93 5.84 6.50
CA SER A 39 7.17 6.00 7.24
C SER A 39 7.09 7.23 8.14
N TYR A 40 7.41 7.05 9.41
CA TYR A 40 7.47 8.14 10.38
C TYR A 40 8.94 8.48 10.69
N GLY A 41 9.32 9.74 10.50
CA GLY A 41 10.67 10.24 10.73
C GLY A 41 10.69 11.44 11.66
N ILE A 42 11.79 11.61 12.40
CA ILE A 42 12.05 12.80 13.21
C ILE A 42 13.20 13.55 12.55
N TRP A 43 12.95 14.79 12.12
CA TRP A 43 13.97 15.63 11.52
C TRP A 43 15.13 15.89 12.47
N LYS A 44 16.36 15.91 11.94
CA LYS A 44 17.57 16.23 12.71
C LYS A 44 17.52 17.64 13.31
N PHE A 45 16.83 18.57 12.67
CA PHE A 45 16.66 19.95 13.13
C PHE A 45 15.43 20.16 14.03
N ALA A 46 14.60 19.14 14.28
CA ALA A 46 13.41 19.31 15.11
C ALA A 46 13.79 19.78 16.52
N GLU A 47 13.10 20.79 17.03
CA GLU A 47 13.37 21.35 18.36
C GLU A 47 12.97 20.37 19.47
N ASN A 48 11.81 19.74 19.35
CA ASN A 48 11.28 18.79 20.35
C ASN A 48 11.42 17.32 19.91
N LYS A 49 12.65 16.81 19.83
CA LYS A 49 12.92 15.41 19.44
C LYS A 49 12.38 14.40 20.45
N GLU A 50 12.47 14.70 21.74
CA GLU A 50 12.02 13.78 22.80
C GLU A 50 10.50 13.65 22.82
N GLY A 51 9.76 14.75 22.65
CA GLY A 51 8.31 14.72 22.48
C GLY A 51 7.88 13.93 21.25
N ALA A 52 8.57 14.11 20.11
CA ALA A 52 8.30 13.33 18.91
C ALA A 52 8.55 11.82 19.12
N LYS A 53 9.64 11.43 19.79
CA LYS A 53 9.90 10.03 20.15
C LYS A 53 8.83 9.49 21.09
N ALA A 54 8.42 10.27 22.10
CA ALA A 54 7.38 9.89 23.04
C ALA A 54 6.05 9.65 22.32
N PHE A 55 5.68 10.53 21.40
CA PHE A 55 4.50 10.37 20.55
C PHE A 55 4.58 9.08 19.72
N LEU A 56 5.68 8.84 19.00
CA LEU A 56 5.81 7.65 18.15
C LEU A 56 5.76 6.35 18.97
N ARG A 57 6.37 6.31 20.16
CA ARG A 57 6.27 5.16 21.07
C ARG A 57 4.83 4.93 21.54
N HIS A 58 4.14 6.00 21.95
CA HIS A 58 2.74 5.92 22.36
C HIS A 58 1.86 5.44 21.21
N TYR A 59 2.02 6.02 20.02
CA TYR A 59 1.25 5.64 18.83
C TYR A 59 1.48 4.18 18.44
N ALA A 60 2.74 3.71 18.44
CA ALA A 60 3.07 2.30 18.18
C ALA A 60 2.45 1.36 19.21
N ALA A 61 2.52 1.71 20.50
CA ALA A 61 1.91 0.92 21.58
C ALA A 61 0.37 0.87 21.50
N ASN A 62 -0.26 1.85 20.86
CA ASN A 62 -1.71 1.98 20.72
C ASN A 62 -2.19 1.80 19.26
N TRP A 63 -1.40 1.11 18.42
CA TRP A 63 -1.67 1.00 16.99
C TRP A 63 -3.05 0.44 16.64
N VAL A 64 -3.58 -0.49 17.45
CA VAL A 64 -4.91 -1.09 17.26
C VAL A 64 -6.02 -0.03 17.26
N GLU A 65 -5.91 1.01 18.10
CA GLU A 65 -6.89 2.10 18.11
C GLU A 65 -6.77 2.97 16.86
N GLY A 66 -5.54 3.23 16.39
CA GLY A 66 -5.32 3.89 15.10
C GLY A 66 -5.89 3.10 13.92
N PHE A 67 -5.76 1.77 13.94
CA PHE A 67 -6.33 0.88 12.95
C PHE A 67 -7.86 0.95 12.93
N LYS A 68 -8.52 0.88 14.09
CA LYS A 68 -9.97 1.06 14.23
C LYS A 68 -10.43 2.45 13.75
N ALA A 69 -9.74 3.51 14.17
CA ALA A 69 -10.04 4.89 13.78
C ALA A 69 -9.92 5.10 12.26
N SER A 70 -9.01 4.39 11.60
CA SER A 70 -8.90 4.37 10.14
C SER A 70 -9.96 3.52 9.44
N THR A 71 -10.88 2.90 10.18
CA THR A 71 -11.89 1.94 9.69
C THR A 71 -11.28 0.74 8.94
N GLY A 72 -10.09 0.31 9.37
CA GLY A 72 -9.34 -0.77 8.73
C GLY A 72 -8.60 -0.38 7.45
N TYR A 73 -8.49 0.92 7.13
CA TYR A 73 -7.74 1.39 5.97
C TYR A 73 -6.23 1.19 6.12
N ASN A 74 -5.66 1.57 7.27
CA ASN A 74 -4.23 1.48 7.54
C ASN A 74 -3.84 0.07 7.99
N HIS A 75 -3.50 -0.80 7.05
CA HIS A 75 -3.17 -2.20 7.34
C HIS A 75 -1.88 -2.32 8.18
N PRO A 76 -1.78 -3.36 9.05
CA PRO A 76 -0.55 -3.63 9.78
C PRO A 76 0.58 -4.02 8.82
N CYS A 77 1.76 -3.45 9.03
CA CYS A 77 2.96 -3.77 8.24
C CYS A 77 3.70 -5.00 8.77
N PHE A 78 3.50 -5.38 10.04
CA PHE A 78 4.11 -6.54 10.67
C PHE A 78 3.06 -7.51 11.19
N THR A 79 3.41 -8.81 11.21
CA THR A 79 2.57 -9.82 11.84
C THR A 79 2.34 -9.49 13.32
N ARG A 80 1.16 -9.81 13.85
CA ARG A 80 0.78 -9.61 15.26
C ARG A 80 0.68 -8.16 15.75
N MET A 81 0.78 -7.14 14.88
CA MET A 81 0.42 -5.76 15.27
C MET A 81 -1.07 -5.59 15.54
N VAL A 82 -1.90 -6.37 14.84
CA VAL A 82 -3.34 -6.46 15.03
C VAL A 82 -3.69 -7.95 14.92
N ASP A 83 -4.20 -8.53 16.00
CA ASP A 83 -4.55 -9.95 16.02
C ASP A 83 -5.80 -10.23 15.17
N ARG A 84 -5.86 -11.44 14.61
CA ARG A 84 -7.08 -11.95 13.96
C ARG A 84 -7.99 -12.58 15.03
N PRO A 85 -9.33 -12.42 14.95
CA PRO A 85 -10.08 -11.64 13.96
C PRO A 85 -9.83 -10.13 14.11
N MET A 86 -9.40 -9.48 13.02
CA MET A 86 -9.00 -8.07 13.06
C MET A 86 -10.25 -7.19 13.23
N PRO A 87 -10.27 -6.24 14.18
CA PRO A 87 -11.44 -5.37 14.39
C PRO A 87 -11.77 -4.59 13.12
N ILE A 88 -13.04 -4.30 12.89
CA ILE A 88 -13.57 -3.72 11.65
C ILE A 88 -13.47 -4.67 10.44
N LEU A 89 -12.32 -5.27 10.14
CA LEU A 89 -12.19 -6.12 8.94
C LEU A 89 -12.93 -7.46 9.06
N SER A 90 -13.01 -8.04 10.26
CA SER A 90 -13.74 -9.30 10.48
C SER A 90 -15.24 -9.11 10.62
N ASN A 91 -15.67 -7.94 11.09
CA ASN A 91 -17.06 -7.60 11.34
C ASN A 91 -17.22 -6.07 11.29
N ASP A 92 -17.62 -5.56 10.15
CA ASP A 92 -17.91 -4.16 9.89
C ASP A 92 -19.42 -3.94 9.89
N PRO A 93 -19.99 -3.24 10.89
CA PRO A 93 -21.42 -2.99 10.96
C PRO A 93 -21.95 -2.08 9.85
N SER A 94 -21.06 -1.41 9.10
CA SER A 94 -21.43 -0.60 7.93
C SER A 94 -21.43 -1.39 6.61
N SER A 95 -20.98 -2.64 6.63
CA SER A 95 -20.92 -3.51 5.46
C SER A 95 -22.07 -4.52 5.46
N HIS A 96 -22.58 -4.85 4.27
CA HIS A 96 -23.59 -5.90 4.08
C HIS A 96 -23.11 -6.90 3.01
N PRO A 97 -22.69 -8.14 3.38
CA PRO A 97 -22.63 -8.68 4.75
C PRO A 97 -21.52 -8.03 5.60
N SER A 98 -21.60 -8.18 6.92
CA SER A 98 -20.68 -7.50 7.85
C SER A 98 -19.24 -8.04 7.80
N ASP A 99 -19.05 -9.26 7.30
CA ASP A 99 -17.74 -9.89 7.09
C ASP A 99 -17.14 -9.60 5.69
N LYS A 100 -17.75 -8.70 4.91
CA LYS A 100 -17.32 -8.35 3.53
C LYS A 100 -15.85 -7.96 3.42
N LEU A 101 -15.26 -7.39 4.47
CA LEU A 101 -13.86 -6.96 4.50
C LEU A 101 -12.89 -8.07 4.95
N SER A 102 -13.38 -9.26 5.29
CA SER A 102 -12.59 -10.34 5.90
C SER A 102 -11.42 -10.80 5.03
N VAL A 103 -11.54 -10.71 3.70
CA VAL A 103 -10.46 -11.01 2.75
C VAL A 103 -9.19 -10.19 3.02
N LEU A 104 -9.34 -8.96 3.52
CA LEU A 104 -8.23 -8.04 3.81
C LEU A 104 -7.41 -8.46 5.03
N GLN A 105 -7.92 -9.32 5.91
CA GLN A 105 -7.16 -9.84 7.05
C GLN A 105 -5.92 -10.63 6.62
N THR A 106 -5.94 -11.16 5.38
CA THR A 106 -4.82 -11.86 4.75
C THR A 106 -3.90 -10.95 3.93
N GLY A 107 -4.10 -9.62 3.99
CA GLY A 107 -3.36 -8.64 3.19
C GLY A 107 -1.85 -8.88 3.17
N VAL A 108 -1.25 -9.14 4.33
CA VAL A 108 0.20 -9.38 4.48
C VAL A 108 0.75 -10.53 3.63
N GLU A 109 -0.10 -11.45 3.18
CA GLU A 109 0.31 -12.60 2.35
C GLU A 109 0.43 -12.26 0.86
N TRP A 110 -0.18 -11.16 0.41
CA TRP A 110 -0.29 -10.79 -1.01
C TRP A 110 -0.01 -9.31 -1.30
N HIS A 111 0.49 -8.55 -0.32
CA HIS A 111 1.04 -7.22 -0.55
C HIS A 111 2.57 -7.28 -0.55
N ALA A 112 3.18 -6.57 -1.47
CA ALA A 112 4.61 -6.31 -1.51
C ALA A 112 4.86 -4.80 -1.49
N THR A 113 5.95 -4.39 -0.86
CA THR A 113 6.35 -2.98 -0.85
C THR A 113 7.33 -2.66 -1.99
N PHE A 114 7.65 -1.39 -2.15
CA PHE A 114 8.59 -0.91 -3.15
C PHE A 114 9.97 -1.57 -2.97
N GLY A 115 10.60 -1.93 -4.09
CA GLY A 115 11.86 -2.67 -4.12
C GLY A 115 11.71 -4.18 -4.23
N TYR A 116 10.55 -4.76 -3.88
CA TYR A 116 10.33 -6.21 -3.99
C TYR A 116 10.64 -6.76 -5.40
N PRO A 117 11.30 -7.94 -5.52
CA PRO A 117 11.75 -8.82 -4.44
C PRO A 117 13.10 -8.43 -3.81
N GLY A 118 13.73 -7.36 -4.29
CA GLY A 118 14.93 -6.77 -3.71
C GLY A 118 14.64 -5.84 -2.51
N PRO A 119 15.69 -5.17 -1.99
CA PRO A 119 15.56 -4.21 -0.90
C PRO A 119 14.94 -2.87 -1.35
N GLY A 120 14.19 -2.23 -0.45
CA GLY A 120 13.81 -0.83 -0.57
C GLY A 120 15.04 0.06 -0.37
N THR A 121 15.70 0.43 -1.48
CA THR A 121 16.90 1.27 -1.52
C THR A 121 16.56 2.67 -2.00
N THR A 122 17.48 3.63 -1.83
CA THR A 122 17.32 4.97 -2.40
C THR A 122 17.12 4.94 -3.92
N ALA A 123 17.76 4.00 -4.63
CA ALA A 123 17.52 3.78 -6.05
C ALA A 123 16.09 3.29 -6.33
N ALA A 124 15.60 2.30 -5.57
CA ALA A 124 14.22 1.82 -5.71
C ALA A 124 13.19 2.93 -5.42
N ASP A 125 13.42 3.74 -4.39
CA ASP A 125 12.57 4.88 -4.06
C ASP A 125 12.60 5.95 -5.16
N GLU A 126 13.76 6.24 -5.77
CA GLU A 126 13.83 7.19 -6.89
C GLU A 126 13.08 6.67 -8.12
N VAL A 127 13.12 5.36 -8.40
CA VAL A 127 12.31 4.76 -9.47
C VAL A 127 10.81 4.98 -9.22
N VAL A 128 10.36 4.81 -7.98
CA VAL A 128 8.95 5.00 -7.58
C VAL A 128 8.55 6.47 -7.65
N ASN A 129 9.37 7.36 -7.09
CA ASN A 129 9.09 8.81 -7.05
C ASN A 129 9.09 9.46 -8.44
N ASN A 130 9.80 8.87 -9.40
CA ASN A 130 9.80 9.31 -10.79
C ASN A 130 8.72 8.61 -11.65
N TYR A 131 7.81 7.85 -11.05
CA TYR A 131 6.67 7.22 -11.73
C TYR A 131 7.03 6.31 -12.91
N ILE A 132 8.25 5.78 -12.98
CA ILE A 132 8.75 5.06 -14.17
C ILE A 132 7.88 3.84 -14.49
N ILE A 133 7.51 3.03 -13.50
CA ILE A 133 6.67 1.84 -13.72
C ILE A 133 5.22 2.21 -14.10
N PRO A 134 4.53 3.13 -13.40
CA PRO A 134 3.24 3.64 -13.86
C PRO A 134 3.26 4.19 -15.29
N ASP A 135 4.26 5.00 -15.63
CA ASP A 135 4.37 5.64 -16.95
C ASP A 135 4.67 4.61 -18.04
N MET A 136 5.44 3.57 -17.74
CA MET A 136 5.65 2.43 -18.63
C MET A 136 4.30 1.79 -18.99
N MET A 137 3.48 1.48 -17.99
CA MET A 137 2.16 0.89 -18.19
C MET A 137 1.22 1.83 -18.92
N ALA A 138 1.23 3.13 -18.58
CA ALA A 138 0.38 4.13 -19.21
C ALA A 138 0.73 4.33 -20.68
N ASN A 139 2.02 4.41 -21.02
CA ASN A 139 2.48 4.56 -22.40
C ASN A 139 2.06 3.36 -23.27
N ALA A 140 2.17 2.14 -22.75
CA ALA A 140 1.71 0.94 -23.44
C ALA A 140 0.18 0.88 -23.55
N ALA A 141 -0.54 1.16 -22.47
CA ALA A 141 -2.00 1.05 -22.43
C ALA A 141 -2.73 2.16 -23.22
N THR A 142 -2.01 3.22 -23.60
CA THR A 142 -2.55 4.34 -24.40
C THR A 142 -1.99 4.37 -25.82
N ASP A 143 -1.33 3.28 -26.26
CA ASP A 143 -0.74 3.13 -27.60
C ASP A 143 0.29 4.20 -27.99
N LYS A 144 0.83 4.95 -27.01
CA LYS A 144 1.92 5.91 -27.24
C LYS A 144 3.25 5.22 -27.55
N MET A 145 3.44 4.02 -26.99
CA MET A 145 4.56 3.12 -27.25
C MET A 145 4.00 1.70 -27.36
N SER A 146 4.64 0.85 -28.14
CA SER A 146 4.37 -0.60 -28.05
C SER A 146 4.76 -1.11 -26.65
N PRO A 147 4.19 -2.24 -26.19
CA PRO A 147 4.57 -2.83 -24.91
C PRO A 147 6.08 -3.10 -24.78
N LYS A 148 6.73 -3.47 -25.88
CA LYS A 148 8.18 -3.70 -25.92
C LYS A 148 8.95 -2.40 -25.73
N GLU A 149 8.61 -1.35 -26.47
CA GLU A 149 9.27 -0.03 -26.38
C GLU A 149 9.09 0.59 -24.99
N ALA A 150 7.91 0.47 -24.40
CA ALA A 150 7.65 0.97 -23.05
C ALA A 150 8.56 0.29 -22.02
N VAL A 151 8.73 -1.03 -22.09
CA VAL A 151 9.63 -1.79 -21.21
C VAL A 151 11.09 -1.39 -21.43
N GLU A 152 11.54 -1.27 -22.68
CA GLU A 152 12.90 -0.85 -23.01
C GLU A 152 13.21 0.57 -22.48
N TRP A 153 12.24 1.48 -22.61
CA TRP A 153 12.33 2.82 -22.03
C TRP A 153 12.46 2.76 -20.50
N ALA A 154 11.55 2.05 -19.83
CA ALA A 154 11.55 1.94 -18.37
C ALA A 154 12.85 1.32 -17.84
N GLU A 155 13.35 0.28 -18.51
CA GLU A 155 14.61 -0.37 -18.17
C GLU A 155 15.80 0.61 -18.27
N LYS A 156 15.84 1.42 -19.34
CA LYS A 156 16.88 2.44 -19.53
C LYS A 156 16.87 3.46 -18.38
N GLU A 157 15.69 3.98 -18.03
CA GLU A 157 15.53 4.95 -16.94
C GLU A 157 15.93 4.35 -15.58
N ILE A 158 15.45 3.13 -15.28
CA ILE A 158 15.80 2.40 -14.05
C ILE A 158 17.31 2.18 -13.97
N LYS A 159 17.95 1.68 -15.04
CA LYS A 159 19.40 1.45 -15.07
C LYS A 159 20.20 2.74 -14.85
N ALA A 160 19.72 3.88 -15.33
CA ALA A 160 20.37 5.17 -15.10
C ALA A 160 20.34 5.54 -13.61
N ILE A 161 19.20 5.38 -12.94
CA ILE A 161 19.05 5.61 -11.51
C ILE A 161 19.96 4.67 -10.71
N TYR A 162 19.97 3.37 -11.02
CA TYR A 162 20.81 2.42 -10.29
C TYR A 162 22.31 2.69 -10.48
N ARG A 163 22.75 3.14 -11.66
CA ARG A 163 24.15 3.59 -11.85
C ARG A 163 24.49 4.81 -11.00
N LYS A 164 23.59 5.78 -10.88
CA LYS A 164 23.77 6.97 -10.06
C LYS A 164 23.99 6.62 -8.58
N TRP A 165 23.27 5.63 -8.05
CA TRP A 165 23.36 5.19 -6.66
C TRP A 165 24.37 4.06 -6.39
N ALA A 166 25.09 3.60 -7.41
CA ALA A 166 26.13 2.58 -7.25
C ALA A 166 27.48 3.15 -6.79
N LEU A 167 27.61 4.48 -6.70
CA LEU A 167 28.77 5.23 -6.21
C LEU A 167 28.60 5.58 -4.73
#